data_AF-A0A538PUI2-F1
#
_entry.id   AF-A0A538PUI2-F1
#
_cell.length_a   1.000
_cell.length_b   1.000
_cell.length_c   1.000
_cell.angle_alpha   90.00
_cell.angle_beta   90.00
_cell.angle_gamma   90.00
#
_symmetry.space_group_name_H-M   'P 1'
#
loop_
_entity.id
_entity.type
_entity.pdbx_description
1 polymer ?
#
loop_
_entity_poly.entity_id
_entity_poly.type
_entity_poly.pdbx_seq_one_letter_code
_entity_poly.pdbx_strand_id
1 'polypeptide(L)'
;MAESNAELARRGFAAVLRGDFDAIRELLDPDVKWHGGDPTAIDSCQNRDQALAFMKRGLELSPPIELVDVVDAGDKVVVILGPEPRANVTTFRDGKVVEMVHYPDVDEALAAASPG
;
A
#
# COMPACT_ATOMS: atom_id res chain seq x y z
N MET A 1 -1.77 23.60 4.64
CA MET A 1 -2.16 22.68 3.56
C MET A 1 -2.25 21.31 4.19
N ALA A 2 -3.35 20.58 4.04
CA ALA A 2 -3.37 19.18 4.46
C ALA A 2 -2.43 18.39 3.52
N GLU A 3 -1.69 17.41 4.06
CA GLU A 3 -0.90 16.49 3.24
C GLU A 3 -1.83 15.75 2.27
N SER A 4 -1.43 15.63 1.01
CA SER A 4 -2.15 14.87 -0.01
C SER A 4 -2.00 13.37 0.24
N ASN A 5 -2.93 12.55 -0.26
CA ASN A 5 -2.84 11.09 -0.12
C ASN A 5 -1.55 10.53 -0.74
N ALA A 6 -1.11 11.08 -1.88
CA ALA A 6 0.18 10.72 -2.46
C ALA A 6 1.39 11.05 -1.56
N GLU A 7 1.35 12.15 -0.81
CA GLU A 7 2.41 12.51 0.15
C GLU A 7 2.41 11.54 1.34
N LEU A 8 1.23 11.20 1.85
CA LEU A 8 1.06 10.18 2.89
C LEU A 8 1.56 8.80 2.43
N ALA A 9 1.26 8.39 1.21
CA ALA A 9 1.73 7.13 0.63
C ALA A 9 3.26 7.09 0.49
N ARG A 10 3.88 8.18 0.00
CA ARG A 10 5.34 8.31 -0.09
C ARG A 10 5.99 8.22 1.29
N ARG A 11 5.42 8.92 2.28
CA ARG A 11 5.88 8.87 3.68
C ARG A 11 5.74 7.47 4.27
N GLY A 12 4.60 6.81 4.04
CA GLY A 12 4.35 5.44 4.44
C GLY A 12 5.41 4.50 3.89
N PHE A 13 5.68 4.57 2.58
CA PHE A 13 6.72 3.76 1.96
C PHE A 13 8.12 4.04 2.51
N ALA A 14 8.47 5.31 2.74
CA ALA A 14 9.74 5.65 3.38
C ALA A 14 9.85 5.14 4.83
N ALA A 15 8.74 4.97 5.54
CA ALA A 15 8.70 4.32 6.84
C ALA A 15 8.92 2.80 6.72
N VAL A 16 8.35 2.15 5.70
CA VAL A 16 8.58 0.73 5.37
C VAL A 16 10.07 0.46 5.20
N LEU A 17 10.75 1.24 4.34
CA LEU A 17 12.18 1.08 4.07
C LEU A 17 13.09 1.30 5.29
N ARG A 18 12.64 2.11 6.24
CA ARG A 18 13.37 2.38 7.50
C ARG A 18 13.01 1.41 8.63
N GLY A 19 12.06 0.50 8.41
CA GLY A 19 11.53 -0.38 9.45
C GLY A 19 10.73 0.36 10.54
N ASP A 20 10.23 1.56 10.25
CA ASP A 20 9.46 2.40 11.17
C ASP A 20 7.98 1.95 11.18
N PHE A 21 7.75 0.76 11.74
CA PHE A 21 6.41 0.15 11.76
C PHE A 21 5.42 0.85 12.68
N ASP A 22 5.89 1.71 13.60
CA ASP A 22 5.01 2.51 14.43
C ASP A 22 4.35 3.62 13.59
N ALA A 23 5.14 4.34 12.79
CA ALA A 23 4.61 5.32 11.84
C ALA A 23 3.66 4.68 10.80
N ILE A 24 3.95 3.46 10.34
CA ILE A 24 3.06 2.73 9.44
C ILE A 24 1.76 2.35 10.17
N ARG A 25 1.85 1.86 11.42
CA ARG A 25 0.68 1.53 12.24
C ARG A 25 -0.25 2.72 12.44
N GLU A 26 0.30 3.91 12.59
CA GLU A 26 -0.49 5.14 12.69
C GLU A 26 -1.17 5.49 11.37
N LEU A 27 -0.55 5.19 10.23
CA LEU A 27 -1.12 5.45 8.90
C LEU A 27 -2.25 4.47 8.52
N LEU A 28 -2.16 3.22 8.99
CA LEU A 28 -3.15 2.18 8.72
C LEU A 28 -4.40 2.33 9.58
N ASP A 29 -5.57 2.19 8.95
CA ASP A 29 -6.83 1.98 9.65
C ASP A 29 -6.78 0.66 10.45
N PRO A 30 -7.38 0.57 11.66
CA PRO A 30 -7.44 -0.68 12.43
C PRO A 30 -7.97 -1.88 11.63
N ASP A 31 -8.95 -1.66 10.76
CA ASP A 31 -9.65 -2.67 9.98
C ASP A 31 -9.17 -2.74 8.51
N VAL A 32 -7.99 -2.15 8.22
CA VAL A 32 -7.41 -2.12 6.87
C VAL A 32 -7.36 -3.51 6.23
N LYS A 33 -7.71 -3.59 4.95
CA LYS A 33 -7.61 -4.79 4.14
C LYS A 33 -6.35 -4.76 3.29
N TRP A 34 -5.65 -5.89 3.19
CA TRP A 34 -4.59 -6.06 2.21
C TRP A 34 -4.74 -7.41 1.50
N HIS A 35 -4.89 -7.39 0.18
CA HIS A 35 -5.05 -8.59 -0.63
C HIS A 35 -4.51 -8.40 -2.06
N GLY A 36 -4.41 -9.49 -2.82
CA GLY A 36 -4.02 -9.48 -4.24
C GLY A 36 -5.21 -9.67 -5.19
N GLY A 37 -6.33 -8.98 -4.94
CA GLY A 37 -7.57 -9.11 -5.73
C GLY A 37 -8.78 -9.51 -4.89
N ASP A 38 -8.84 -10.73 -4.37
CA ASP A 38 -9.96 -11.17 -3.52
C ASP A 38 -9.73 -10.85 -2.02
N PRO A 39 -10.53 -9.99 -1.37
CA PRO A 39 -10.34 -9.61 0.03
C PRO A 39 -10.68 -10.73 1.02
N THR A 40 -11.30 -11.83 0.58
CA THR A 40 -11.70 -12.97 1.42
C THR A 40 -10.77 -14.18 1.28
N ALA A 41 -9.79 -14.10 0.39
CA ALA A 41 -8.79 -15.14 0.19
C ALA A 41 -8.01 -15.41 1.48
N ILE A 42 -7.51 -16.63 1.60
CA ILE A 42 -6.87 -17.10 2.84
C ILE A 42 -5.62 -16.30 3.22
N ASP A 43 -4.92 -15.75 2.22
CA ASP A 43 -3.71 -14.94 2.38
C ASP A 43 -4.00 -13.44 2.52
N SER A 44 -5.29 -13.05 2.55
CA SER A 44 -5.72 -11.65 2.66
C SER A 44 -5.69 -11.18 4.11
N CYS A 45 -5.00 -10.06 4.36
CA CYS A 45 -4.98 -9.39 5.65
C CYS A 45 -6.30 -8.67 5.90
N GLN A 46 -6.82 -8.82 7.11
CA GLN A 46 -8.12 -8.30 7.53
C GLN A 46 -8.05 -7.13 8.51
N ASN A 47 -6.85 -6.78 8.97
CA ASN A 47 -6.60 -5.70 9.92
C ASN A 47 -5.13 -5.24 9.84
N ARG A 48 -4.83 -4.13 10.51
CA ARG A 48 -3.48 -3.56 10.50
C ARG A 48 -2.40 -4.46 11.09
N ASP A 49 -2.74 -5.26 12.09
CA ASP A 49 -1.75 -6.13 12.75
C ASP A 49 -1.29 -7.23 11.79
N GLN A 50 -2.22 -7.80 11.01
CA GLN A 50 -1.91 -8.74 9.93
C GLN A 50 -1.13 -8.06 8.80
N ALA A 51 -1.55 -6.87 8.37
CA ALA A 51 -0.85 -6.10 7.33
C ALA A 51 0.61 -5.77 7.72
N LEU A 52 0.84 -5.35 8.97
CA LEU A 52 2.17 -5.07 9.50
C LEU A 52 3.03 -6.34 9.59
N ALA A 53 2.44 -7.47 10.01
CA ALA A 53 3.14 -8.75 10.04
C ALA A 53 3.53 -9.23 8.63
N PHE A 54 2.62 -9.09 7.66
CA PHE A 54 2.87 -9.41 6.26
C PHE A 54 3.99 -8.55 5.68
N MET A 55 3.96 -7.25 5.94
CA MET A 55 4.99 -6.30 5.50
C MET A 55 6.37 -6.61 6.09
N LYS A 56 6.45 -6.87 7.41
CA LYS A 56 7.70 -7.28 8.08
C LYS A 56 8.29 -8.53 7.42
N ARG A 57 7.46 -9.56 7.27
CA ARG A 57 7.86 -10.81 6.63
C ARG A 57 8.31 -10.59 5.19
N GLY A 58 7.63 -9.71 4.45
CA GLY A 58 8.00 -9.35 3.08
C GLY A 58 9.40 -8.75 2.99
N LEU A 59 9.73 -7.80 3.87
CA LEU A 59 11.05 -7.18 3.94
C LEU A 59 12.17 -8.15 4.36
N GLU A 60 11.86 -9.15 5.18
CA GLU A 60 12.84 -10.16 5.61
C GLU A 60 13.11 -11.22 4.54
N LEU A 61 12.09 -11.59 3.75
CA LEU A 61 12.16 -12.73 2.82
C LEU A 61 12.39 -12.34 1.36
N SER A 62 12.11 -11.09 0.98
CA SER A 62 12.13 -10.65 -0.41
C SER A 62 13.37 -9.81 -0.74
N PRO A 63 13.77 -9.73 -2.02
CA PRO A 63 14.75 -8.75 -2.45
C PRO A 63 14.31 -7.31 -2.09
N PRO A 64 15.27 -6.38 -1.93
CA PRO A 64 14.97 -4.99 -1.60
C PRO A 64 14.00 -4.39 -2.62
N ILE A 65 13.00 -3.69 -2.08
CA ILE A 65 11.99 -2.98 -2.86
C ILE A 65 12.37 -1.52 -3.01
N GLU A 66 12.05 -0.93 -4.15
CA GLU A 66 12.29 0.48 -4.43
C GLU A 66 10.97 1.18 -4.79
N LEU A 67 10.82 2.44 -4.36
CA LEU A 67 9.72 3.29 -4.81
C LEU A 67 10.08 3.84 -6.18
N VAL A 68 9.35 3.41 -7.20
CA VAL A 68 9.56 3.90 -8.57
C VAL A 68 8.79 5.19 -8.78
N ASP A 69 7.48 5.16 -8.48
CA ASP A 69 6.62 6.33 -8.61
C ASP A 69 5.37 6.22 -7.74
N VAL A 70 4.70 7.35 -7.53
CA VAL A 70 3.42 7.42 -6.82
C VAL A 70 2.46 8.29 -7.60
N VAL A 71 1.38 7.69 -8.07
CA VAL A 71 0.33 8.34 -8.86
C VAL A 71 -0.87 8.63 -7.96
N ASP A 72 -1.23 9.91 -7.86
CA ASP A 72 -2.44 10.36 -7.17
C ASP A 72 -3.66 10.15 -8.08
N ALA A 73 -4.67 9.43 -7.58
CA ALA A 73 -5.93 9.17 -8.27
C ALA A 73 -7.13 9.51 -7.35
N GLY A 74 -7.02 10.60 -6.58
CA GLY A 74 -8.06 11.04 -5.65
C GLY A 74 -8.01 10.31 -4.31
N ASP A 75 -9.03 9.51 -3.99
CA ASP A 75 -9.03 8.71 -2.76
C ASP A 75 -8.07 7.50 -2.85
N LYS A 76 -7.78 7.06 -4.07
CA LYS A 76 -6.80 6.02 -4.35
C LYS A 76 -5.46 6.60 -4.75
N VAL A 77 -4.40 5.90 -4.39
CA VAL A 77 -3.03 6.21 -4.76
C VAL A 77 -2.37 4.94 -5.29
N VAL A 78 -1.75 5.00 -6.46
CA VAL A 78 -1.00 3.87 -7.03
C VAL A 78 0.46 4.01 -6.65
N VAL A 79 0.96 3.06 -5.86
CA VAL A 79 2.36 2.99 -5.44
C VAL A 79 3.08 1.98 -6.32
N ILE A 80 3.96 2.45 -7.19
CA ILE A 80 4.69 1.61 -8.16
C ILE A 80 6.03 1.22 -7.56
N LEU A 81 6.32 -0.08 -7.58
CA LEU A 81 7.48 -0.70 -6.96
C LEU A 81 8.39 -1.35 -8.00
N GLY A 82 9.69 -1.34 -7.71
CA GLY A 82 10.73 -2.02 -8.48
C GLY A 82 11.62 -2.92 -7.60
N PRO A 83 12.63 -3.58 -8.18
CA PRO A 83 13.04 -3.52 -9.60
C PRO A 83 12.15 -4.34 -10.55
N GLU A 84 11.48 -5.39 -10.05
CA GLU A 84 10.43 -6.08 -10.80
C GLU A 84 9.13 -5.26 -10.72
N PRO A 85 8.62 -4.73 -11.84
CA PRO A 85 7.53 -3.77 -11.85
C PRO A 85 6.26 -4.42 -11.32
N ARG A 86 5.70 -3.81 -10.28
CA ARG A 86 4.43 -4.17 -9.65
C ARG A 86 3.86 -2.95 -8.96
N ALA A 87 2.59 -2.97 -8.59
CA ALA A 87 1.96 -1.84 -7.94
C ALA A 87 1.08 -2.26 -6.76
N ASN A 88 0.84 -1.32 -5.86
CA ASN A 88 -0.25 -1.42 -4.89
C ASN A 88 -1.18 -0.23 -5.08
N VAL A 89 -2.48 -0.52 -5.22
CA VAL A 89 -3.52 0.50 -5.13
C VAL A 89 -3.85 0.67 -3.67
N THR A 90 -3.59 1.86 -3.14
CA THR A 90 -3.78 2.21 -1.73
C THR A 90 -4.94 3.18 -1.61
N THR A 91 -6.01 2.76 -0.96
CA THR A 91 -7.23 3.54 -0.76
C THR A 91 -7.15 4.29 0.56
N PHE A 92 -7.36 5.59 0.51
CA PHE A 92 -7.30 6.50 1.66
C PHE A 92 -8.67 7.03 2.04
N ARG A 93 -8.95 7.07 3.34
CA ARG A 93 -10.12 7.70 3.91
C ARG A 93 -9.75 8.42 5.19
N ASP A 94 -10.11 9.70 5.30
CA ASP A 94 -9.81 10.52 6.48
C ASP A 94 -8.33 10.50 6.89
N GLY A 95 -7.42 10.44 5.90
CA GLY A 95 -5.96 10.36 6.11
C GLY A 95 -5.44 9.01 6.60
N LYS A 96 -6.29 7.96 6.58
CA LYS A 96 -5.91 6.57 6.90
C LYS A 96 -5.97 5.69 5.67
N VAL A 97 -5.07 4.73 5.60
CA VAL A 97 -5.14 3.66 4.59
C VAL A 97 -6.16 2.63 5.04
N VAL A 98 -7.22 2.45 4.26
CA VAL A 98 -8.31 1.51 4.54
C VAL A 98 -8.25 0.25 3.69
N GLU A 99 -7.57 0.30 2.55
CA GLU A 99 -7.38 -0.87 1.69
C GLU A 99 -6.07 -0.76 0.89
N MET A 100 -5.41 -1.90 0.70
CA MET A 100 -4.25 -2.07 -0.16
C MET A 100 -4.46 -3.28 -1.06
N VAL A 101 -4.50 -3.05 -2.36
CA VAL A 101 -4.64 -4.12 -3.35
C VAL A 101 -3.34 -4.27 -4.11
N HIS A 102 -2.74 -5.45 -4.03
CA HIS A 102 -1.52 -5.79 -4.74
C HIS A 102 -1.81 -6.20 -6.18
N TYR A 103 -1.09 -5.61 -7.12
CA TYR A 103 -1.16 -5.92 -8.54
C TYR A 103 0.24 -6.30 -9.07
N PRO A 104 0.37 -7.46 -9.75
CA PRO A 104 1.61 -7.82 -10.43
C PRO A 104 1.85 -6.97 -11.68
N ASP A 105 0.80 -6.39 -12.26
CA ASP A 105 0.85 -5.51 -13.43
C ASP A 105 0.51 -4.05 -13.06
N VAL A 106 1.30 -3.10 -13.57
CA VAL A 106 1.14 -1.67 -13.25
C VAL A 106 -0.05 -1.05 -14.00
N ASP A 107 -0.32 -1.49 -15.23
CA ASP A 107 -1.42 -0.97 -16.05
C ASP A 107 -2.77 -1.38 -15.44
N GLU A 108 -2.89 -2.62 -14.98
CA GLU A 108 -4.07 -3.09 -14.24
C GLU A 108 -4.31 -2.29 -12.96
N ALA A 109 -3.25 -1.94 -12.23
CA ALA A 109 -3.36 -1.10 -11.03
C ALA A 109 -3.85 0.32 -11.36
N LEU A 110 -3.33 0.93 -12.43
CA LEU A 110 -3.74 2.25 -12.89
C LEU A 110 -5.20 2.26 -13.36
N ALA A 111 -5.62 1.22 -14.09
CA ALA A 111 -7.00 1.04 -14.51
C ALA A 111 -7.94 0.89 -13.30
N ALA A 112 -7.56 0.11 -12.28
CA ALA A 112 -8.35 -0.09 -11.07
C ALA A 112 -8.45 1.17 -10.16
N ALA A 113 -7.44 2.05 -10.24
CA ALA A 113 -7.43 3.30 -9.50
C ALA A 113 -8.21 4.43 -10.19
N SER A 114 -8.40 4.34 -11.51
CA SER A 114 -9.10 5.35 -12.27
C SER A 114 -10.58 5.43 -11.87
N PRO A 115 -11.14 6.63 -11.67
CA PRO A 115 -12.59 6.79 -11.53
C PRO A 115 -13.24 6.38 -12.86
N GLY A 116 -14.24 5.48 -12.78
CA GLY A 116 -15.05 5.06 -13.93
C GLY A 116 -16.00 6.13 -14.44
#